data_AF-A0A9W4KQS7-F1
#
_entry.id   AF-A0A9W4KQS7-F1
#
_cell.length_a   1.000
_cell.length_b   1.000
_cell.length_c   1.000
_cell.angle_alpha   90.00
_cell.angle_beta   90.00
_cell.angle_gamma   90.00
#
_symmetry.space_group_name_H-M   'P 1'
#
loop_
_entity.id
_entity.type
_entity.pdbx_description
1 polymer ?
#
loop_
_entity_poly.entity_id
_entity_poly.type
_entity_poly.pdbx_seq_one_letter_code
_entity_poly.pdbx_strand_id
1 'polypeptide(L)'
;MRRSIKILSVPFAAMLVLAGCGEENDEVKNPPVQENENQAENNPETGTDNNEKLPFTYKDFQLEVDYTGNDNEYEAEYDTMGAQTEASIEDKLNKHEVHGDEAMKELTPILEKLTFTKDSSDEEVIQEVTKAFNLKDDYQEFDLEVVFEDGTKKEYKVNNK
;
A
#
# COMPACT_ATOMS: atom_id res chain seq x y z
N MET A 1 -19.85 -34.69 22.98
CA MET A 1 -21.11 -34.43 22.24
C MET A 1 -20.79 -34.21 20.78
N ARG A 2 -21.28 -35.08 19.90
CA ARG A 2 -21.03 -35.02 18.45
C ARG A 2 -22.05 -34.05 17.83
N ARG A 3 -21.59 -32.96 17.21
CA ARG A 3 -22.46 -32.06 16.43
C ARG A 3 -22.36 -32.42 14.97
N SER A 4 -23.42 -33.06 14.46
CA SER A 4 -23.62 -33.39 13.05
C SER A 4 -24.25 -32.21 12.33
N ILE A 5 -23.49 -31.56 11.44
CA ILE A 5 -23.99 -30.52 10.53
C ILE A 5 -24.53 -31.23 9.28
N LYS A 6 -25.83 -31.09 9.02
CA LYS A 6 -26.48 -31.59 7.80
C LYS A 6 -26.41 -30.51 6.72
N ILE A 7 -25.69 -30.81 5.64
CA ILE A 7 -25.68 -30.02 4.41
C ILE A 7 -27.05 -30.22 3.74
N LEU A 8 -27.79 -29.13 3.54
CA LEU A 8 -29.02 -29.13 2.75
C LEU A 8 -28.80 -28.32 1.48
N SER A 9 -28.53 -29.03 0.39
CA SER A 9 -28.46 -28.52 -0.99
C SER A 9 -29.86 -28.12 -1.47
N VAL A 10 -30.02 -26.90 -1.96
CA VAL A 10 -31.23 -26.46 -2.68
C VAL A 10 -30.83 -26.08 -4.12
N PRO A 11 -31.41 -26.72 -5.16
CA PRO A 11 -31.14 -26.35 -6.55
C PRO A 11 -32.04 -25.17 -6.95
N PHE A 12 -31.44 -24.04 -7.36
CA PHE A 12 -32.16 -22.93 -7.98
C PHE A 12 -32.15 -23.13 -9.50
N ALA A 13 -33.22 -23.72 -10.02
CA ALA A 13 -33.51 -23.77 -11.44
C ALA A 13 -34.73 -22.89 -11.71
N ALA A 14 -34.58 -21.87 -12.56
CA ALA A 14 -35.43 -21.64 -13.74
C ALA A 14 -35.15 -20.26 -14.37
N MET A 15 -35.05 -20.30 -15.68
CA MET A 15 -34.93 -19.21 -16.65
C MET A 15 -36.07 -18.19 -16.56
N LEU A 16 -35.77 -16.94 -16.91
CA LEU A 16 -36.72 -16.04 -17.57
C LEU A 16 -36.04 -15.41 -18.79
N VAL A 17 -36.61 -15.73 -19.95
CA VAL A 17 -36.30 -15.17 -21.27
C VAL A 17 -37.15 -13.91 -21.42
N LEU A 18 -36.53 -12.79 -21.79
CA LEU A 18 -37.26 -11.65 -22.34
C LEU A 18 -36.58 -11.20 -23.63
N ALA A 19 -37.31 -11.41 -24.73
CA ALA A 19 -37.09 -10.80 -26.02
C ALA A 19 -37.90 -9.50 -26.10
N GLY A 20 -37.44 -8.52 -26.88
CA GLY A 20 -38.29 -7.42 -27.35
C GLY A 20 -37.53 -6.15 -27.76
N CYS A 21 -37.48 -5.88 -29.06
CA CYS A 21 -37.01 -4.65 -29.71
C CYS A 21 -37.95 -3.45 -29.47
N GLY A 22 -37.48 -2.23 -29.77
CA GLY A 22 -38.36 -1.13 -30.18
C GLY A 22 -37.78 0.26 -29.94
N GLU A 23 -37.34 0.93 -31.01
CA GLU A 23 -36.88 2.31 -31.06
C GLU A 23 -38.09 3.25 -31.24
N GLU A 24 -38.24 4.29 -30.42
CA GLU A 24 -38.94 5.52 -30.80
C GLU A 24 -38.57 6.72 -29.92
N ASN A 25 -38.44 7.86 -30.60
CA ASN A 25 -38.04 9.17 -30.10
C ASN A 25 -39.17 9.81 -29.31
N ASP A 26 -38.86 10.50 -28.22
CA ASP A 26 -39.65 11.66 -27.78
C ASP A 26 -38.75 12.69 -27.09
N GLU A 27 -38.62 13.84 -27.76
CA GLU A 27 -38.01 15.06 -27.21
C GLU A 27 -38.91 15.63 -26.11
N VAL A 28 -38.36 15.74 -24.89
CA VAL A 28 -39.01 16.48 -23.79
C VAL A 28 -38.26 17.78 -23.54
N LYS A 29 -38.94 18.90 -23.75
CA LYS A 29 -38.48 20.27 -23.46
C LYS A 29 -38.37 20.50 -21.94
N ASN A 30 -37.17 20.84 -21.46
CA ASN A 30 -36.96 21.33 -20.09
C ASN A 30 -37.36 22.81 -19.94
N PRO A 31 -38.02 23.22 -18.83
CA PRO A 31 -37.89 24.53 -18.24
C PRO A 31 -36.80 24.55 -17.13
N PRO A 32 -36.25 25.72 -16.76
CA PRO A 32 -34.97 25.81 -16.06
C PRO A 32 -35.14 25.68 -14.55
N VAL A 33 -34.20 24.99 -13.89
CA VAL A 33 -34.01 25.04 -12.43
C VAL A 33 -32.55 25.40 -12.16
N GLN A 34 -32.38 26.39 -11.28
CA GLN A 34 -31.12 26.94 -10.82
C GLN A 34 -30.31 25.89 -10.06
N GLU A 35 -29.04 25.77 -10.40
CA GLU A 35 -28.07 24.93 -9.68
C GLU A 35 -27.13 25.85 -8.90
N ASN A 36 -27.28 25.80 -7.58
CA ASN A 36 -26.28 26.28 -6.63
C ASN A 36 -25.65 25.02 -6.04
N GLU A 37 -24.47 24.64 -6.54
CA GLU A 37 -23.63 23.65 -5.90
C GLU A 37 -22.19 24.16 -5.89
N ASN A 38 -21.73 24.50 -4.69
CA ASN A 38 -20.32 24.57 -4.38
C ASN A 38 -19.81 23.15 -4.17
N GLN A 39 -18.52 22.98 -4.48
CA GLN A 39 -17.62 21.95 -3.97
C GLN A 39 -17.58 20.61 -4.74
N ALA A 40 -17.06 20.68 -5.97
CA ALA A 40 -16.26 19.58 -6.51
C ALA A 40 -14.81 19.81 -6.10
N GLU A 41 -14.41 19.15 -5.02
CA GLU A 41 -13.01 18.98 -4.63
C GLU A 41 -12.37 18.06 -5.69
N ASN A 42 -11.81 18.70 -6.72
CA ASN A 42 -11.08 18.01 -7.77
C ASN A 42 -9.75 17.61 -7.15
N ASN A 43 -9.67 16.39 -6.61
CA ASN A 43 -8.40 15.74 -6.33
C ASN A 43 -7.79 15.40 -7.70
N PRO A 44 -6.72 16.07 -8.15
CA PRO A 44 -6.01 15.53 -9.28
C PRO A 44 -5.25 14.33 -8.74
N GLU A 45 -5.68 13.12 -9.12
CA GLU A 45 -4.76 12.00 -9.31
C GLU A 45 -3.69 12.48 -10.28
N THR A 46 -2.66 13.14 -9.76
CA THR A 46 -1.40 13.28 -10.44
C THR A 46 -0.72 11.94 -10.29
N GLY A 47 -1.02 11.05 -11.24
CA GLY A 47 -0.08 10.02 -11.66
C GLY A 47 1.18 10.75 -12.09
N THR A 48 2.03 10.99 -11.12
CA THR A 48 3.30 11.68 -11.28
C THR A 48 4.25 10.67 -11.93
N ASP A 49 4.16 10.59 -13.26
CA ASP A 49 5.15 9.93 -14.11
C ASP A 49 6.41 10.83 -14.15
N ASN A 50 7.02 11.01 -12.98
CA ASN A 50 8.31 11.67 -12.84
C ASN A 50 9.36 10.68 -13.27
N ASN A 51 9.82 10.78 -14.52
CA ASN A 51 11.09 10.22 -14.96
C ASN A 51 12.27 11.00 -14.33
N GLU A 52 12.17 11.29 -13.03
CA GLU A 52 13.29 11.73 -12.21
C GLU A 52 13.99 10.49 -11.71
N LYS A 53 15.27 10.35 -12.09
CA LYS A 53 16.10 9.25 -11.60
C LYS A 53 16.24 9.39 -10.08
N LEU A 54 15.69 8.42 -9.35
CA LEU A 54 15.82 8.35 -7.90
C LEU A 54 17.29 8.16 -7.47
N PRO A 55 17.66 8.65 -6.27
CA PRO A 55 19.03 8.56 -5.76
C PRO A 55 19.38 7.17 -5.18
N PHE A 56 18.42 6.24 -5.15
CA PHE A 56 18.59 4.84 -4.75
C PHE A 56 18.08 3.89 -5.85
N THR A 57 18.28 2.58 -5.69
CA THR A 57 18.03 1.58 -6.75
C THR A 57 17.12 0.41 -6.35
N TYR A 58 16.47 0.50 -5.18
CA TYR A 58 15.44 -0.48 -4.79
C TYR A 58 14.25 -0.41 -5.75
N LYS A 59 13.62 -1.56 -6.00
CA LYS A 59 12.33 -1.65 -6.74
C LYS A 59 11.15 -1.77 -5.79
N ASP A 60 11.37 -2.42 -4.67
CA ASP A 60 10.40 -2.66 -3.61
C ASP A 60 11.16 -2.64 -2.28
N PHE A 61 10.60 -1.96 -1.29
CA PHE A 61 11.12 -1.84 0.07
C PHE A 61 9.91 -1.81 1.01
N GLN A 62 9.71 -2.86 1.80
CA GLN A 62 8.60 -2.99 2.74
C GLN A 62 9.18 -3.29 4.12
N LEU A 63 9.05 -2.34 5.04
CA LEU A 63 9.53 -2.43 6.41
C LEU A 63 8.35 -2.43 7.35
N GLU A 64 8.26 -3.44 8.21
CA GLU A 64 7.27 -3.58 9.27
C GLU A 64 8.02 -3.82 10.60
N VAL A 65 7.76 -2.97 11.60
CA VAL A 65 8.40 -3.08 12.93
C VAL A 65 7.35 -3.00 14.03
N ASP A 66 7.11 -4.14 14.67
CA ASP A 66 6.23 -4.27 15.83
C ASP A 66 6.95 -3.94 17.12
N TYR A 67 6.29 -3.18 17.99
CA TYR A 67 6.72 -2.95 19.36
C TYR A 67 5.76 -3.57 20.37
N THR A 68 6.19 -3.62 21.63
CA THR A 68 5.33 -4.11 22.71
C THR A 68 4.11 -3.20 22.91
N GLY A 69 2.93 -3.80 22.93
CA GLY A 69 1.65 -3.12 23.14
C GLY A 69 0.64 -3.51 22.07
N ASN A 70 -0.54 -2.90 22.10
CA ASN A 70 -1.49 -3.00 20.99
C ASN A 70 -1.28 -1.78 20.10
N ASP A 71 -1.36 -2.00 18.78
CA ASP A 71 -1.29 -0.95 17.76
C ASP A 71 -0.01 -0.08 17.85
N ASN A 72 1.11 -0.69 18.23
CA ASN A 72 2.42 -0.03 18.31
C ASN A 72 3.32 -0.58 17.21
N GLU A 73 3.23 0.03 16.04
CA GLU A 73 3.88 -0.43 14.82
C GLU A 73 4.44 0.74 14.03
N TYR A 74 5.50 0.47 13.27
CA TYR A 74 6.04 1.35 12.25
C TYR A 74 6.08 0.60 10.92
N GLU A 75 5.41 1.14 9.91
CA GLU A 75 5.37 0.62 8.55
C GLU A 75 5.95 1.67 7.59
N ALA A 76 6.79 1.23 6.64
CA ALA A 76 7.29 2.06 5.56
C ALA A 76 7.38 1.25 4.26
N GLU A 77 6.72 1.74 3.22
CA GLU A 77 6.64 1.05 1.93
C GLU A 77 7.07 1.96 0.79
N TYR A 78 7.75 1.37 -0.19
CA TYR A 78 8.03 1.94 -1.49
C TYR A 78 7.98 0.81 -2.52
N ASP A 79 7.07 0.91 -3.49
CA ASP A 79 6.88 -0.11 -4.54
C ASP A 79 6.84 0.53 -5.93
N THR A 80 7.63 0.01 -6.87
CA THR A 80 7.60 0.37 -8.30
C THR A 80 7.21 -0.79 -9.21
N MET A 81 6.89 -1.95 -8.64
CA MET A 81 6.56 -3.17 -9.35
C MET A 81 5.09 -3.21 -9.79
N GLY A 82 4.26 -2.33 -9.23
CA GLY A 82 2.87 -2.10 -9.62
C GLY A 82 2.68 -1.29 -10.92
N ALA A 83 1.43 -0.91 -11.17
CA ALA A 83 1.07 -0.05 -12.31
C ALA A 83 1.51 1.41 -12.12
N GLN A 84 1.65 1.82 -10.87
CA GLN A 84 2.12 3.13 -10.43
C GLN A 84 3.15 2.93 -9.32
N THR A 85 4.00 3.93 -9.10
CA THR A 85 4.85 3.96 -7.91
C THR A 85 4.00 4.28 -6.70
N GLU A 86 4.12 3.46 -5.65
CA GLU A 86 3.42 3.62 -4.39
C GLU A 86 4.43 3.86 -3.26
N ALA A 87 4.05 4.67 -2.29
CA ALA A 87 4.85 4.97 -1.12
C ALA A 87 3.96 5.33 0.07
N SER A 88 4.29 4.81 1.24
CA SER A 88 3.55 5.04 2.48
C SER A 88 4.49 5.03 3.69
N ILE A 89 4.13 5.77 4.74
CA ILE A 89 4.70 5.65 6.08
C ILE A 89 3.53 5.65 7.06
N GLU A 90 3.44 4.65 7.93
CA GLU A 90 2.52 4.62 9.07
C GLU A 90 3.30 4.44 10.38
N ASP A 91 3.39 5.50 11.18
CA ASP A 91 3.96 5.49 12.53
C ASP A 91 2.83 5.66 13.55
N LYS A 92 2.32 4.53 14.04
CA LYS A 92 1.18 4.51 14.97
C LYS A 92 1.53 5.15 16.32
N LEU A 93 2.80 5.11 16.73
CA LEU A 93 3.27 5.68 18.00
C LEU A 93 3.22 7.22 17.98
N ASN A 94 3.61 7.83 16.86
CA ASN A 94 3.64 9.27 16.69
C ASN A 94 2.38 9.83 16.00
N LYS A 95 1.45 8.97 15.58
CA LYS A 95 0.23 9.33 14.83
C LYS A 95 0.58 10.08 13.54
N HIS A 96 1.60 9.59 12.86
CA HIS A 96 2.07 10.14 11.59
C HIS A 96 1.77 9.12 10.50
N GLU A 97 0.97 9.53 9.53
CA GLU A 97 0.56 8.68 8.41
C GLU A 97 0.60 9.56 7.16
N VAL A 98 1.43 9.18 6.18
CA VAL A 98 1.60 9.89 4.92
C VAL A 98 1.66 8.91 3.76
N HIS A 99 1.18 9.34 2.60
CA HIS A 99 1.07 8.51 1.40
C HIS A 99 1.53 9.29 0.16
N GLY A 100 1.86 8.57 -0.91
CA GLY A 100 2.18 9.15 -2.22
C GLY A 100 3.38 10.11 -2.17
N ASP A 101 3.21 11.32 -2.74
CA ASP A 101 4.28 12.31 -2.84
C ASP A 101 4.84 12.77 -1.48
N GLU A 102 4.00 12.81 -0.44
CA GLU A 102 4.44 13.18 0.92
C GLU A 102 5.32 12.09 1.52
N ALA A 103 4.93 10.82 1.38
CA ALA A 103 5.75 9.68 1.78
C ALA A 103 7.05 9.62 0.98
N MET A 104 7.01 9.82 -0.35
CA MET A 104 8.20 9.85 -1.20
C MET A 104 9.21 10.91 -0.77
N LYS A 105 8.73 12.09 -0.37
CA LYS A 105 9.59 13.17 0.12
C LYS A 105 10.32 12.81 1.42
N GLU A 106 9.68 12.01 2.28
CA GLU A 106 10.27 11.54 3.54
C GLU A 106 11.19 10.33 3.34
N LEU A 107 10.76 9.34 2.55
CA LEU A 107 11.50 8.10 2.30
C LEU A 107 12.75 8.32 1.46
N THR A 108 12.71 9.17 0.44
CA THR A 108 13.84 9.38 -0.48
C THR A 108 15.17 9.65 0.23
N PRO A 109 15.28 10.65 1.14
CA PRO A 109 16.53 10.92 1.86
C PRO A 109 16.90 9.84 2.90
N ILE A 110 15.99 8.94 3.28
CA ILE A 110 16.28 7.80 4.16
C ILE A 110 16.87 6.67 3.31
N LEU A 111 16.18 6.28 2.24
CA LEU A 111 16.59 5.22 1.32
C LEU A 111 17.92 5.53 0.62
N GLU A 112 18.18 6.79 0.28
CA GLU A 112 19.47 7.24 -0.28
C GLU A 112 20.66 6.97 0.66
N LYS A 113 20.45 6.94 1.98
CA LYS A 113 21.52 6.73 2.96
C LYS A 113 21.83 5.25 3.19
N LEU A 114 20.96 4.35 2.74
CA LEU A 114 21.15 2.91 2.90
C LEU A 114 22.23 2.43 1.93
N THR A 115 23.14 1.62 2.44
CA THR A 115 24.33 1.16 1.73
C THR A 115 24.45 -0.36 1.68
N PHE A 116 23.64 -1.09 2.44
CA PHE A 116 23.59 -2.55 2.35
C PHE A 116 23.26 -3.03 0.94
N THR A 117 23.77 -4.23 0.65
CA THR A 117 23.54 -4.93 -0.61
C THR A 117 22.92 -6.29 -0.34
N LYS A 118 22.51 -7.00 -1.39
CA LYS A 118 22.04 -8.39 -1.27
C LYS A 118 23.04 -9.38 -0.65
N ASP A 119 24.32 -9.00 -0.60
CA ASP A 119 25.42 -9.79 -0.03
C ASP A 119 25.74 -9.39 1.43
N SER A 120 25.13 -8.32 1.94
CA SER A 120 25.24 -7.92 3.35
C SER A 120 24.55 -8.96 4.24
N SER A 121 25.06 -9.12 5.46
CA SER A 121 24.43 -10.01 6.45
C SER A 121 23.13 -9.41 6.98
N ASP A 122 22.22 -10.27 7.44
CA ASP A 122 20.93 -9.83 7.98
C ASP A 122 21.11 -8.87 9.17
N GLU A 123 22.08 -9.15 10.05
CA GLU A 123 22.41 -8.30 11.21
C GLU A 123 22.86 -6.90 10.80
N GLU A 124 23.71 -6.78 9.77
CA GLU A 124 24.17 -5.49 9.25
C GLU A 124 23.02 -4.70 8.64
N VAL A 125 22.16 -5.37 7.86
CA VAL A 125 21.00 -4.75 7.21
C VAL A 125 20.03 -4.20 8.26
N ILE A 126 19.65 -5.02 9.23
CA ILE A 126 18.73 -4.63 10.31
C ILE A 126 19.29 -3.44 11.08
N GLN A 127 20.56 -3.50 11.51
CA GLN A 127 21.19 -2.39 12.23
C GLN A 127 21.24 -1.08 11.43
N GLU A 128 21.56 -1.16 10.14
CA GLU A 128 21.60 0.00 9.27
C GLU A 128 20.20 0.62 9.10
N VAL A 129 19.19 -0.20 8.84
CA VAL A 129 17.80 0.24 8.64
C VAL A 129 17.21 0.83 9.91
N THR A 130 17.34 0.14 11.06
CA THR A 130 16.91 0.65 12.36
C THR A 130 17.49 2.04 12.64
N LYS A 131 18.78 2.25 12.31
CA LYS A 131 19.44 3.55 12.48
C LYS A 131 18.97 4.61 11.48
N ALA A 132 18.83 4.25 10.20
CA ALA A 132 18.45 5.18 9.14
C ALA A 132 17.03 5.73 9.34
N PHE A 133 16.11 4.87 9.77
CA PHE A 133 14.73 5.20 10.09
C PHE A 133 14.54 5.74 11.52
N ASN A 134 15.61 5.80 12.32
CA ASN A 134 15.58 6.26 13.71
C ASN A 134 14.55 5.47 14.56
N LEU A 135 14.50 4.16 14.36
CA LEU A 135 13.65 3.22 15.08
C LEU A 135 14.27 2.88 16.43
N LYS A 136 13.44 2.43 17.38
CA LYS A 136 13.94 1.95 18.66
C LYS A 136 14.37 0.50 18.53
N ASP A 137 15.41 0.10 19.26
CA ASP A 137 15.92 -1.28 19.24
C ASP A 137 15.07 -2.27 20.07
N ASP A 138 14.01 -1.81 20.75
CA ASP A 138 13.16 -2.63 21.63
C ASP A 138 11.93 -3.24 20.92
N TYR A 139 12.06 -3.49 19.61
CA TYR A 139 11.04 -4.15 18.80
C TYR A 139 10.83 -5.62 19.17
N GLN A 140 9.58 -6.07 19.09
CA GLN A 140 9.20 -7.49 19.17
C GLN A 140 9.41 -8.21 17.84
N GLU A 141 9.16 -7.53 16.74
CA GLU A 141 9.33 -8.06 15.40
C GLU A 141 9.93 -6.98 14.50
N PHE A 142 10.85 -7.39 13.65
CA PHE A 142 11.40 -6.58 12.57
C PHE A 142 11.29 -7.45 11.32
N ASP A 143 10.59 -6.97 10.31
CA ASP A 143 10.48 -7.61 9.01
C ASP A 143 10.80 -6.58 7.93
N LEU A 144 11.77 -6.90 7.08
CA LEU A 144 12.13 -6.09 5.94
C LEU A 144 12.19 -6.98 4.70
N GLU A 145 11.38 -6.65 3.71
CA GLU A 145 11.45 -7.20 2.36
C GLU A 145 12.02 -6.16 1.39
N VAL A 146 12.99 -6.58 0.57
CA VAL A 146 13.61 -5.72 -0.44
C VAL A 146 13.71 -6.46 -1.76
N VAL A 147 13.25 -5.82 -2.84
CA VAL A 147 13.58 -6.22 -4.22
C VAL A 147 14.61 -5.25 -4.79
N PHE A 148 15.81 -5.76 -5.06
CA PHE A 148 16.91 -4.99 -5.63
C PHE A 148 16.73 -4.72 -7.14
N GLU A 149 17.51 -3.80 -7.68
CA GLU A 149 17.48 -3.42 -9.11
C GLU A 149 17.56 -4.62 -10.07
N ASP A 150 18.38 -5.62 -9.74
CA ASP A 150 18.56 -6.84 -10.53
C ASP A 150 17.40 -7.85 -10.40
N GLY A 151 16.39 -7.54 -9.59
CA GLY A 151 15.22 -8.38 -9.31
C GLY A 151 15.44 -9.40 -8.20
N THR A 152 16.61 -9.41 -7.54
CA THR A 152 16.82 -10.26 -6.36
C THR A 152 15.88 -9.81 -5.24
N LYS A 153 15.06 -10.72 -4.71
CA LYS A 153 14.27 -10.52 -3.49
C LYS A 153 15.05 -11.03 -2.27
N LYS A 154 15.07 -10.26 -1.19
CA LYS A 154 15.64 -10.62 0.11
C LYS A 154 14.66 -10.24 1.22
N GLU A 155 14.59 -11.09 2.23
CA GLU A 155 13.83 -10.86 3.46
C GLU A 155 14.81 -10.89 4.64
N TYR A 156 14.66 -9.96 5.58
CA TYR A 156 15.48 -9.82 6.78
C TYR A 156 14.56 -9.74 7.98
N LYS A 157 14.60 -10.74 8.86
CA LYS A 157 13.62 -10.88 9.95
C LYS A 157 14.25 -11.15 11.29
N VAL A 158 13.69 -10.53 12.33
CA VAL A 158 13.95 -10.87 13.74
C VAL A 158 12.60 -10.98 14.45
N ASN A 159 12.43 -12.05 15.22
CA ASN A 159 11.27 -12.25 16.07
C ASN A 159 11.72 -12.54 17.51
N ASN A 160 11.37 -11.62 18.40
CA ASN A 160 11.73 -11.59 19.82
C ASN A 160 10.56 -11.94 20.75
N LYS A 161 9.41 -12.37 20.19
CA LYS A 161 8.18 -12.73 20.94
C LYS A 161 8.34 -14.00 21.78
#